data_AF-A0A2S6ZZS0-F1
#
_entry.id   AF-A0A2S6ZZS0-F1
#
_cell.length_a   1.000
_cell.length_b   1.000
_cell.length_c   1.000
_cell.angle_alpha   90.00
_cell.angle_beta   90.00
_cell.angle_gamma   90.00
#
_symmetry.space_group_name_H-M   'P 1'
#
loop_
_entity.id
_entity.type
_entity.pdbx_description
1 polymer ?
#
loop_
_entity_poly.entity_id
_entity_poly.type
_entity_poly.pdbx_seq_one_letter_code
_entity_poly.pdbx_strand_id
1 'polypeptide(L)'
;MLARNTARPHGQEQYMHGYRLITTALLWLGSVCAAHSAMAAAPASTAAAANDPLVDQWARQVGQAMQARLRSMASSGEPRQLYLAGLLWVDAEDEAAPAADAGDAPIQRVWLQRALDARPRDPLVARMEAAGCPPALRCDPGAALAFLEQADAGDASVHLRAYAAAQRRGDQAATERAWQAAVQSDHFDSGTLALGRALHASYEGVQWPSLASVGLRAQLDAQGMPSTGAGMAAMFVMGAWSAHALPALGDLVRRCSPTVATPALRDECMAVLNNVANDESTMVTAMIGARGMATLSSGADATRWQARVRELQWLQHQQYRTATVDGRANALDAVLTQGEVPALRARLQRQGLAVQPPAGWQPGAPSQQAR
;
A
#
# COMPACT_ATOMS: atom_id res chain seq x y z
N MET A 1 36.74 -61.94 -3.13
CA MET A 1 37.44 -61.14 -2.11
C MET A 1 36.75 -59.78 -2.03
N LEU A 2 36.15 -59.52 -0.87
CA LEU A 2 35.83 -58.24 -0.25
C LEU A 2 34.97 -57.20 -0.99
N ALA A 3 33.70 -57.21 -0.60
CA ALA A 3 32.78 -56.10 -0.58
C ALA A 3 33.28 -54.92 0.27
N ARG A 4 32.82 -53.69 -0.05
CA ARG A 4 32.49 -52.68 0.96
C ARG A 4 31.35 -51.79 0.50
N ASN A 5 30.26 -51.90 1.26
CA ASN A 5 29.11 -51.02 1.33
C ASN A 5 29.53 -49.58 1.66
N THR A 6 28.90 -48.61 0.99
CA THR A 6 28.59 -47.30 1.58
C THR A 6 27.20 -46.86 1.11
N ALA A 7 26.20 -47.18 1.92
CA ALA A 7 24.92 -46.48 1.91
C ALA A 7 25.14 -45.02 2.34
N ARG A 8 24.53 -44.07 1.62
CA ARG A 8 24.32 -42.70 2.11
C ARG A 8 22.82 -42.51 2.36
N PRO A 9 22.43 -41.91 3.49
CA PRO A 9 21.02 -41.68 3.80
C PRO A 9 20.52 -40.46 3.03
N HIS A 10 19.47 -40.64 2.22
CA HIS A 10 18.59 -39.54 1.83
C HIS A 10 17.55 -39.38 2.94
N GLY A 11 17.84 -38.49 3.88
CA GLY A 11 16.95 -38.14 4.98
C GLY A 11 16.92 -36.62 5.14
N GLN A 12 15.75 -36.06 4.84
CA GLN A 12 15.20 -34.85 5.44
C GLN A 12 16.02 -33.56 5.36
N GLU A 13 15.79 -32.75 4.33
CA GLU A 13 15.81 -31.28 4.41
C GLU A 13 14.79 -30.74 3.37
N GLN A 14 13.50 -30.88 3.67
CA GLN A 14 12.38 -30.29 2.94
C GLN A 14 11.39 -29.69 3.95
N TYR A 15 11.84 -28.69 4.70
CA TYR A 15 10.95 -27.89 5.54
C TYR A 15 11.55 -26.48 5.58
N MET A 16 10.97 -25.52 4.84
CA MET A 16 11.08 -24.06 5.08
C MET A 16 10.63 -23.23 3.84
N HIS A 17 9.37 -23.29 3.37
CA HIS A 17 8.98 -22.48 2.20
C HIS A 17 7.78 -21.52 2.37
N GLY A 18 6.76 -21.83 3.19
CA GLY A 18 5.56 -20.96 3.30
C GLY A 18 5.76 -19.58 3.96
N TYR A 19 6.70 -19.43 4.91
CA TYR A 19 6.88 -18.17 5.67
C TYR A 19 7.99 -17.26 5.14
N ARG A 20 8.82 -17.71 4.18
CA ARG A 20 10.00 -16.94 3.72
C ARG A 20 9.67 -15.81 2.75
N LEU A 21 8.49 -15.80 2.13
CA LEU A 21 8.05 -14.71 1.26
C LEU A 21 7.29 -13.59 2.00
N ILE A 22 6.84 -13.84 3.23
CA ILE A 22 6.07 -12.86 4.01
C ILE A 22 6.99 -11.84 4.70
N THR A 23 8.28 -12.17 4.89
CA THR A 23 9.26 -11.28 5.55
C THR A 23 9.75 -10.13 4.68
N THR A 24 9.54 -10.14 3.36
CA THR A 24 10.03 -9.09 2.46
C THR A 24 9.02 -7.98 2.14
N ALA A 25 7.73 -8.16 2.44
CA ALA A 25 6.70 -7.13 2.23
C ALA A 25 6.55 -6.12 3.40
N LEU A 26 7.31 -6.31 4.50
CA LEU A 26 7.20 -5.51 5.73
C LEU A 26 8.25 -4.38 5.86
N LEU A 27 8.89 -3.97 4.77
CA LEU A 27 9.80 -2.82 4.74
C LEU A 27 9.13 -1.61 4.07
N TRP A 28 8.07 -1.11 4.70
CA TRP A 28 7.46 0.17 4.33
C TRP A 28 8.39 1.32 4.74
N LEU A 29 9.17 1.80 3.75
CA LEU A 29 9.63 3.19 3.55
C LEU A 29 10.50 3.86 4.63
N GLY A 30 11.53 3.16 5.13
CA GLY A 30 12.54 3.79 6.00
C GLY A 30 13.96 3.21 6.03
N SER A 31 14.27 2.14 5.28
CA SER A 31 15.52 1.39 5.50
C SER A 31 16.27 1.08 4.22
N VAL A 32 17.03 2.05 3.70
CA VAL A 32 18.09 1.76 2.73
C VAL A 32 19.47 1.58 3.41
N CYS A 33 19.65 1.89 4.70
CA CYS A 33 20.99 1.81 5.31
C CYS A 33 21.13 1.05 6.65
N ALA A 34 20.10 0.37 7.18
CA ALA A 34 20.23 -0.31 8.49
C ALA A 34 19.70 -1.75 8.56
N ALA A 35 19.34 -2.37 7.44
CA ALA A 35 18.73 -3.71 7.45
C ALA A 35 19.73 -4.88 7.53
N HIS A 36 21.04 -4.65 7.35
CA HIS A 36 22.02 -5.74 7.34
C HIS A 36 22.47 -6.23 8.74
N SER A 37 22.08 -5.55 9.83
CA SER A 37 22.59 -5.88 11.17
C SER A 37 21.55 -6.42 12.14
N ALA A 38 20.26 -6.42 11.78
CA ALA A 38 19.17 -6.81 12.69
C ALA A 38 18.66 -8.25 12.49
N MET A 39 19.09 -8.97 11.45
CA MET A 39 18.70 -10.38 11.23
C MET A 39 19.51 -11.39 12.06
N ALA A 40 20.50 -10.95 12.84
CA ALA A 40 21.42 -11.87 13.53
C ALA A 40 20.95 -12.37 14.91
N ALA A 41 19.78 -11.96 15.43
CA ALA A 41 19.31 -12.44 16.73
C ALA A 41 17.78 -12.38 16.89
N ALA A 42 17.05 -13.18 16.11
CA ALA A 42 15.71 -13.60 16.52
C ALA A 42 15.85 -14.74 17.56
N PRO A 43 15.20 -14.68 18.73
CA PRO A 43 15.27 -15.78 19.70
C PRO A 43 14.64 -17.05 19.11
N ALA A 44 15.26 -18.21 19.35
CA ALA A 44 14.87 -19.50 18.77
C ALA A 44 13.39 -19.93 18.97
N SER A 45 12.66 -19.30 19.90
CA SER A 45 11.24 -19.56 20.14
C SER A 45 10.29 -18.92 19.11
N THR A 46 10.70 -17.87 18.39
CA THR A 46 9.84 -17.21 17.39
C THR A 46 9.66 -18.05 16.13
N ALA A 47 10.63 -18.88 15.78
CA ALA A 47 10.53 -19.79 14.65
C ALA A 47 9.64 -21.02 14.95
N ALA A 48 9.47 -21.40 16.21
CA ALA A 48 8.85 -22.69 16.55
C ALA A 48 7.34 -22.75 16.26
N ALA A 49 6.58 -21.68 16.51
CA ALA A 49 5.13 -21.66 16.32
C ALA A 49 4.74 -21.48 14.84
N ALA A 50 5.46 -20.62 14.10
CA ALA A 50 5.24 -20.43 12.67
C ALA A 50 5.59 -21.68 11.85
N ASN A 51 6.54 -22.50 12.32
CA ASN A 51 6.93 -23.74 11.66
C ASN A 51 6.13 -24.96 12.15
N ASP A 52 5.04 -24.75 12.90
CA ASP A 52 4.16 -25.86 13.33
C ASP A 52 3.35 -26.38 12.12
N PRO A 53 3.34 -27.70 11.85
CA PRO A 53 2.59 -28.27 10.72
C PRO A 53 1.09 -27.94 10.72
N LEU A 54 0.49 -27.69 11.89
CA LEU A 54 -0.90 -27.26 12.00
C LEU A 54 -1.11 -25.83 11.48
N VAL A 55 -0.12 -24.96 11.68
CA VAL A 55 -0.13 -23.59 11.15
C VAL A 55 0.02 -23.63 9.63
N ASP A 56 0.93 -24.44 9.10
CA ASP A 56 1.08 -24.63 7.64
C ASP A 56 -0.18 -25.21 6.99
N GLN A 57 -0.82 -26.20 7.63
CA GLN A 57 -2.08 -26.76 7.13
C GLN A 57 -3.19 -25.71 7.14
N TRP A 58 -3.31 -24.95 8.23
CA TRP A 58 -4.29 -23.87 8.35
C TRP A 58 -4.05 -22.75 7.33
N ALA A 59 -2.81 -22.32 7.13
CA ALA A 59 -2.45 -21.30 6.15
C ALA A 59 -2.85 -21.72 4.73
N ARG A 60 -2.62 -23.00 4.36
CA ARG A 60 -3.09 -23.56 3.09
C ARG A 60 -4.61 -23.54 2.95
N GLN A 61 -5.36 -23.85 4.01
CA GLN A 61 -6.82 -23.75 4.00
C GLN A 61 -7.30 -22.31 3.79
N VAL A 62 -6.66 -21.34 4.45
CA VAL A 62 -6.95 -19.91 4.23
C VAL A 62 -6.64 -19.50 2.80
N GLY A 63 -5.50 -19.91 2.24
CA GLY A 63 -5.13 -19.67 0.85
C GLY A 63 -6.15 -20.26 -0.14
N GLN A 64 -6.63 -21.48 0.11
CA GLN A 64 -7.68 -22.11 -0.69
C GLN A 64 -9.01 -21.33 -0.63
N ALA A 65 -9.40 -20.88 0.57
CA ALA A 65 -10.60 -20.05 0.75
C ALA A 65 -10.49 -18.72 -0.01
N MET A 66 -9.31 -18.09 0.03
CA MET A 66 -9.03 -16.88 -0.74
C MET A 66 -9.11 -17.15 -2.25
N GLN A 67 -8.43 -18.18 -2.76
CA GLN A 67 -8.50 -18.52 -4.19
C GLN A 67 -9.93 -18.83 -4.65
N ALA A 68 -10.74 -19.52 -3.83
CA ALA A 68 -12.14 -19.77 -4.14
C ALA A 68 -12.94 -18.46 -4.24
N ARG A 69 -12.70 -17.53 -3.31
CA ARG A 69 -13.28 -16.18 -3.33
C ARG A 69 -12.88 -15.41 -4.59
N LEU A 70 -11.60 -15.38 -4.94
CA LEU A 70 -11.11 -14.66 -6.13
C LEU A 70 -11.66 -15.25 -7.44
N ARG A 71 -11.78 -16.58 -7.54
CA ARG A 71 -12.45 -17.23 -8.69
C ARG A 71 -13.93 -16.83 -8.78
N SER A 72 -14.63 -16.76 -7.65
CA SER A 72 -16.03 -16.30 -7.60
C SER A 72 -16.17 -14.83 -7.99
N MET A 73 -15.25 -13.96 -7.55
CA MET A 73 -15.21 -12.57 -7.99
C MET A 73 -14.97 -12.48 -9.51
N ALA A 74 -13.97 -13.19 -10.04
CA ALA A 74 -13.65 -13.19 -11.45
C ALA A 74 -14.79 -13.75 -12.34
N SER A 75 -15.60 -14.68 -11.83
CA SER A 75 -16.72 -15.27 -12.59
C SER A 75 -17.88 -14.29 -12.80
N SER A 76 -17.99 -13.23 -11.99
CA SER A 76 -18.97 -12.15 -12.21
C SER A 76 -18.78 -11.45 -13.56
N GLY A 77 -17.55 -11.47 -14.10
CA GLY A 77 -17.20 -10.76 -15.33
C GLY A 77 -17.13 -9.24 -15.17
N GLU A 78 -17.40 -8.69 -13.98
CA GLU A 78 -17.29 -7.26 -13.72
C GLU A 78 -15.82 -6.81 -13.80
N PRO A 79 -15.50 -5.70 -14.50
CA PRO A 79 -14.11 -5.27 -14.71
C PRO A 79 -13.35 -5.09 -13.41
N ARG A 80 -14.00 -4.49 -12.40
CA ARG A 80 -13.43 -4.27 -11.08
C ARG A 80 -13.12 -5.59 -10.36
N GLN A 81 -14.04 -6.55 -10.41
CA GLN A 81 -13.87 -7.84 -9.75
C GLN A 81 -12.77 -8.67 -10.41
N LEU A 82 -12.70 -8.66 -11.75
CA LEU A 82 -11.60 -9.25 -12.51
C LEU A 82 -10.25 -8.63 -12.13
N TYR A 83 -10.20 -7.30 -12.02
CA TYR A 83 -8.98 -6.59 -11.62
C TYR A 83 -8.54 -6.95 -10.20
N LEU A 84 -9.44 -6.91 -9.22
CA LEU A 84 -9.14 -7.26 -7.84
C LEU A 84 -8.75 -8.75 -7.71
N ALA A 85 -9.43 -9.64 -8.43
CA ALA A 85 -9.11 -11.05 -8.46
C ALA A 85 -7.70 -11.32 -9.02
N GLY A 86 -7.33 -10.61 -10.09
CA GLY A 86 -5.97 -10.66 -10.63
C GLY A 86 -4.94 -10.09 -9.66
N LEU A 87 -5.21 -8.91 -9.07
CA LEU A 87 -4.29 -8.24 -8.16
C LEU A 87 -4.00 -9.05 -6.89
N LEU A 88 -4.98 -9.77 -6.38
CA LEU A 88 -4.88 -10.55 -5.14
C LEU A 88 -4.47 -12.01 -5.36
N TRP A 89 -4.30 -12.44 -6.62
CA TRP A 89 -3.95 -13.82 -6.90
C TRP A 89 -2.51 -14.11 -6.48
N VAL A 90 -2.33 -15.08 -5.59
CA VAL A 90 -1.03 -15.64 -5.24
C VAL A 90 -1.04 -17.10 -5.69
N ASP A 91 -0.07 -17.44 -6.53
CA ASP A 91 0.13 -18.84 -6.90
C ASP A 91 0.67 -19.60 -5.69
N ALA A 92 -0.04 -20.64 -5.28
CA ALA A 92 0.35 -21.45 -4.12
C ALA A 92 1.46 -22.45 -4.48
N GLU A 93 1.76 -22.63 -5.77
CA GLU A 93 2.71 -23.65 -6.25
C GLU A 93 4.07 -23.06 -6.67
N ASP A 94 4.20 -21.73 -6.82
CA ASP A 94 5.38 -21.06 -7.39
C ASP A 94 6.29 -20.41 -6.33
N GLU A 95 6.40 -21.04 -5.14
CA GLU A 95 7.26 -20.57 -4.03
C GLU A 95 8.77 -20.67 -4.34
N ALA A 96 9.17 -21.30 -5.46
CA ALA A 96 10.55 -21.59 -5.81
C ALA A 96 11.15 -20.67 -6.89
N ALA A 97 10.37 -19.80 -7.52
CA ALA A 97 10.88 -18.88 -8.53
C ALA A 97 11.63 -17.71 -7.87
N PRO A 98 12.87 -17.39 -8.27
CA PRO A 98 13.54 -16.18 -7.80
C PRO A 98 12.69 -14.96 -8.17
N ALA A 99 12.53 -14.01 -7.24
CA ALA A 99 11.66 -12.84 -7.37
C ALA A 99 11.92 -11.95 -8.62
N ALA A 100 13.03 -12.17 -9.33
CA ALA A 100 13.36 -11.51 -10.60
C ALA A 100 12.65 -12.12 -11.82
N ASP A 101 12.18 -13.38 -11.74
CA ASP A 101 11.49 -14.12 -12.82
C ASP A 101 9.97 -14.28 -12.56
N ALA A 102 9.47 -13.79 -11.41
CA ALA A 102 8.07 -13.87 -11.02
C ALA A 102 7.19 -12.90 -11.83
N GLY A 103 6.96 -13.24 -13.11
CA GLY A 103 5.88 -12.65 -13.90
C GLY A 103 4.51 -13.10 -13.37
N ASP A 104 3.46 -12.36 -13.74
CA ASP A 104 2.09 -12.69 -13.37
C ASP A 104 1.74 -14.16 -13.73
N ALA A 105 1.09 -14.88 -12.81
CA ALA A 105 0.60 -16.23 -13.06
C ALA A 105 -0.34 -16.23 -14.30
N PRO A 106 -0.42 -17.32 -15.09
CA PRO A 106 -1.26 -17.34 -16.29
C PRO A 106 -2.71 -16.91 -16.05
N ILE A 107 -3.31 -17.34 -14.93
CA ILE A 107 -4.69 -16.98 -14.58
C ILE A 107 -4.84 -15.51 -14.17
N GLN A 108 -3.84 -14.96 -13.46
CA GLN A 108 -3.76 -13.54 -13.11
C GLN A 108 -3.73 -12.69 -14.38
N ARG A 109 -2.88 -13.03 -15.36
CA ARG A 109 -2.81 -12.32 -16.65
C ARG A 109 -4.14 -12.32 -17.38
N VAL A 110 -4.82 -13.46 -17.43
CA VAL A 110 -6.13 -13.57 -18.09
C VAL A 110 -7.16 -12.63 -17.44
N TRP A 111 -7.24 -12.60 -16.11
CA TRP A 111 -8.20 -11.74 -15.42
C TRP A 111 -7.85 -10.25 -15.55
N LEU A 112 -6.57 -9.88 -15.39
CA LEU A 112 -6.11 -8.51 -15.57
C LEU A 112 -6.35 -8.02 -17.00
N GLN A 113 -6.02 -8.84 -18.02
CA GLN A 113 -6.29 -8.48 -19.41
C GLN A 113 -7.78 -8.31 -19.69
N ARG A 114 -8.64 -9.20 -19.16
CA ARG A 114 -10.09 -9.06 -19.30
C ARG A 114 -10.64 -7.81 -18.62
N ALA A 115 -10.09 -7.42 -17.46
CA ALA A 115 -10.46 -6.17 -16.81
C ALA A 115 -10.10 -4.95 -17.67
N LEU A 116 -8.91 -4.94 -18.27
CA LEU A 116 -8.43 -3.88 -19.17
C LEU A 116 -9.24 -3.79 -20.47
N ASP A 117 -9.61 -4.93 -21.04
CA ASP A 117 -10.35 -5.02 -22.30
C ASP A 117 -11.85 -4.69 -22.11
N ALA A 118 -12.38 -4.76 -20.88
CA ALA A 118 -13.81 -4.60 -20.63
C ALA A 118 -14.31 -3.17 -20.89
N ARG A 119 -15.55 -3.07 -21.40
CA ARG A 119 -16.23 -1.80 -21.68
C ARG A 119 -17.66 -1.83 -21.11
N PRO A 120 -18.15 -0.73 -20.50
CA PRO A 120 -17.46 0.54 -20.24
C PRO A 120 -16.24 0.39 -19.31
N ARG A 121 -15.28 1.31 -19.41
CA ARG A 121 -14.06 1.29 -18.56
C ARG A 121 -14.47 1.49 -17.10
N ASP A 122 -13.89 0.72 -16.19
CA ASP A 122 -14.02 0.97 -14.75
C ASP A 122 -12.94 1.98 -14.29
N PRO A 123 -13.29 3.00 -13.47
CA PRO A 123 -12.34 4.02 -13.02
C PRO A 123 -11.12 3.47 -12.27
N LEU A 124 -11.27 2.41 -11.45
CA LEU A 124 -10.15 1.84 -10.71
C LEU A 124 -9.18 1.15 -11.67
N VAL A 125 -9.71 0.41 -12.65
CA VAL A 125 -8.90 -0.24 -13.70
C VAL A 125 -8.19 0.81 -14.56
N ALA A 126 -8.89 1.88 -14.95
CA ALA A 126 -8.31 2.96 -15.74
C ALA A 126 -7.18 3.70 -14.99
N ARG A 127 -7.30 3.90 -13.66
CA ARG A 127 -6.23 4.50 -12.84
C ARG A 127 -4.95 3.65 -12.83
N MET A 128 -5.10 2.33 -12.79
CA MET A 128 -3.98 1.40 -12.92
C MET A 128 -3.38 1.47 -14.33
N GLU A 129 -4.20 1.35 -15.37
CA GLU A 129 -3.75 1.37 -16.77
C GLU A 129 -3.04 2.68 -17.13
N ALA A 130 -3.52 3.82 -16.64
CA ALA A 130 -2.90 5.13 -16.81
C ALA A 130 -1.56 5.27 -16.09
N ALA A 131 -1.28 4.46 -15.04
CA ALA A 131 0.04 4.37 -14.42
C ALA A 131 1.05 3.61 -15.29
N GLY A 132 0.57 2.86 -16.27
CA GLY A 132 1.34 1.88 -17.03
C GLY A 132 1.04 0.46 -16.55
N CYS A 133 1.30 -0.50 -17.43
CA CYS A 133 1.06 -1.92 -17.15
C CYS A 133 2.35 -2.73 -17.22
N PRO A 134 2.38 -3.89 -16.53
CA PRO A 134 3.40 -4.90 -16.78
C PRO A 134 3.51 -5.24 -18.27
N PRO A 135 4.72 -5.53 -18.79
CA PRO A 135 4.92 -5.86 -20.21
C PRO A 135 4.08 -7.04 -20.73
N ALA A 136 3.60 -7.90 -19.83
CA ALA A 136 2.77 -9.05 -20.17
C ALA A 136 1.30 -8.71 -20.49
N LEU A 137 0.86 -7.46 -20.25
CA LEU A 137 -0.50 -7.00 -20.50
C LEU A 137 -0.52 -6.00 -21.66
N ARG A 138 -1.59 -6.07 -22.47
CA ARG A 138 -1.86 -5.07 -23.51
C ARG A 138 -2.65 -3.93 -22.88
N CYS A 139 -2.07 -2.75 -22.88
CA CYS A 139 -2.65 -1.55 -22.28
C CYS A 139 -2.58 -0.36 -23.22
N ASP A 140 -3.51 0.56 -23.02
CA ASP A 140 -3.54 1.88 -23.62
C ASP A 140 -3.61 2.94 -22.49
N PRO A 141 -2.46 3.29 -21.88
CA PRO A 141 -2.41 4.29 -20.83
C PRO A 141 -2.94 5.66 -21.26
N GLY A 142 -2.84 5.98 -22.57
CA GLY A 142 -3.33 7.23 -23.13
C GLY A 142 -4.86 7.29 -23.12
N ALA A 143 -5.52 6.24 -23.62
CA ALA A 143 -6.98 6.16 -23.59
C ALA A 143 -7.52 6.01 -22.17
N ALA A 144 -6.81 5.32 -21.27
CA ALA A 144 -7.18 5.25 -19.86
C ALA A 144 -7.13 6.62 -19.19
N LEU A 145 -6.06 7.39 -19.43
CA LEU A 145 -5.92 8.74 -18.93
C LEU A 145 -7.02 9.67 -19.50
N ALA A 146 -7.26 9.63 -20.81
CA ALA A 146 -8.32 10.44 -21.43
C ALA A 146 -9.72 10.11 -20.87
N PHE A 147 -9.98 8.83 -20.55
CA PHE A 147 -11.20 8.44 -19.87
C PHE A 147 -11.30 9.05 -18.47
N LEU A 148 -10.21 9.05 -17.70
CA LEU A 148 -10.19 9.65 -16.36
C LEU A 148 -10.38 11.18 -16.42
N GLU A 149 -9.75 11.86 -17.37
CA GLU A 149 -9.92 13.31 -17.59
C GLU A 149 -11.39 13.67 -17.90
N GLN A 150 -12.12 12.78 -18.58
CA GLN A 150 -13.55 12.96 -18.86
C GLN A 150 -14.44 12.60 -17.66
N ALA A 151 -14.09 11.54 -16.94
CA ALA A 151 -14.84 11.08 -15.78
C ALA A 151 -14.73 12.04 -14.60
N ASP A 152 -13.56 12.68 -14.45
CA ASP A 152 -13.27 13.60 -13.37
C ASP A 152 -12.25 14.67 -13.79
N ALA A 153 -12.74 15.72 -14.44
CA ALA A 153 -11.92 16.85 -14.86
C ALA A 153 -11.40 17.71 -13.69
N GLY A 154 -11.99 17.56 -12.49
CA GLY A 154 -11.63 18.32 -11.29
C GLY A 154 -10.45 17.72 -10.52
N ASP A 155 -10.07 16.47 -10.80
CA ASP A 155 -9.03 15.76 -10.06
C ASP A 155 -7.60 16.14 -10.50
N ALA A 156 -6.87 16.82 -9.63
CA ALA A 156 -5.46 17.15 -9.86
C ALA A 156 -4.58 15.92 -10.08
N SER A 157 -4.94 14.75 -9.53
CA SER A 157 -4.16 13.51 -9.69
C SER A 157 -4.11 13.06 -11.16
N VAL A 158 -5.22 13.23 -11.89
CA VAL A 158 -5.34 12.88 -13.30
C VAL A 158 -4.46 13.81 -14.14
N HIS A 159 -4.54 15.12 -13.90
CA HIS A 159 -3.75 16.11 -14.63
C HIS A 159 -2.25 16.03 -14.32
N LEU A 160 -1.86 15.65 -13.09
CA LEU A 160 -0.46 15.39 -12.77
C LEU A 160 0.09 14.15 -13.49
N ARG A 161 -0.74 13.13 -13.75
CA ARG A 161 -0.37 11.99 -14.60
C ARG A 161 -0.24 12.41 -16.07
N ALA A 162 -1.16 13.24 -16.56
CA ALA A 162 -1.09 13.81 -17.90
C ALA A 162 0.18 14.66 -18.10
N TYR A 163 0.52 15.47 -17.10
CA TYR A 163 1.76 16.24 -17.04
C TYR A 163 2.99 15.32 -17.15
N ALA A 164 3.10 14.29 -16.29
CA ALA A 164 4.22 13.36 -16.33
C ALA A 164 4.30 12.60 -17.66
N ALA A 165 3.16 12.21 -18.25
CA ALA A 165 3.11 11.55 -19.54
C ALA A 165 3.57 12.47 -20.69
N ALA A 166 3.16 13.74 -20.68
CA ALA A 166 3.59 14.73 -21.65
C ALA A 166 5.09 15.04 -21.54
N GLN A 167 5.60 15.15 -20.31
CA GLN A 167 7.04 15.31 -20.05
C GLN A 167 7.86 14.17 -20.64
N ARG A 168 7.44 12.92 -20.44
CA ARG A 168 8.13 11.74 -21.01
C ARG A 168 8.16 11.75 -22.55
N ARG A 169 7.16 12.34 -23.20
CA ARG A 169 7.12 12.50 -24.66
C ARG A 169 7.87 13.74 -25.17
N GLY A 170 8.36 14.60 -24.29
CA GLY A 170 8.97 15.88 -24.66
C GLY A 170 7.98 16.92 -25.21
N ASP A 171 6.68 16.72 -25.00
CA ASP A 171 5.62 17.61 -25.49
C ASP A 171 5.41 18.77 -24.49
N GLN A 172 6.10 19.88 -24.74
CA GLN A 172 6.05 21.06 -23.87
C GLN A 172 4.66 21.69 -23.80
N ALA A 173 3.94 21.74 -24.93
CA ALA A 173 2.60 22.34 -24.99
C ALA A 173 1.58 21.49 -24.22
N ALA A 174 1.64 20.16 -24.32
CA ALA A 174 0.80 19.29 -23.49
C ALA A 174 1.22 19.32 -22.02
N THR A 175 2.52 19.42 -21.73
CA THR A 175 3.04 19.53 -20.36
C THR A 175 2.45 20.76 -19.66
N GLU A 176 2.53 21.93 -20.29
CA GLU A 176 2.02 23.16 -19.68
C GLU A 176 0.49 23.16 -19.56
N ARG A 177 -0.24 22.64 -20.57
CA ARG A 177 -1.69 22.49 -20.46
C ARG A 177 -2.13 21.60 -19.31
N ALA A 178 -1.48 20.45 -19.14
CA ALA A 178 -1.78 19.52 -18.05
C ALA A 178 -1.42 20.13 -16.68
N TRP A 179 -0.33 20.89 -16.60
CA TRP A 179 0.02 21.63 -15.38
C TRP A 179 -1.06 22.66 -15.02
N GLN A 180 -1.47 23.50 -15.97
CA GLN A 180 -2.50 24.51 -15.74
C GLN A 180 -3.85 23.87 -15.38
N ALA A 181 -4.19 22.71 -15.94
CA ALA A 181 -5.36 21.95 -15.53
C ALA A 181 -5.25 21.46 -14.08
N ALA A 182 -4.09 20.93 -13.67
CA ALA A 182 -3.85 20.54 -12.28
C ALA A 182 -3.94 21.73 -11.30
N VAL A 183 -3.49 22.92 -11.71
CA VAL A 183 -3.59 24.17 -10.92
C VAL A 183 -5.05 24.60 -10.74
N GLN A 184 -5.89 24.36 -11.75
CA GLN A 184 -7.32 24.73 -11.76
C GLN A 184 -8.23 23.68 -11.11
N SER A 185 -7.70 22.50 -10.78
CA SER A 185 -8.40 21.44 -10.07
C SER A 185 -8.91 21.87 -8.70
N ASP A 186 -10.08 21.37 -8.32
CA ASP A 186 -10.72 21.65 -7.03
C ASP A 186 -10.44 20.56 -5.97
N HIS A 187 -9.89 19.41 -6.38
CA HIS A 187 -9.52 18.35 -5.46
C HIS A 187 -8.34 17.51 -5.98
N PHE A 188 -7.91 16.56 -5.16
CA PHE A 188 -6.92 15.54 -5.51
C PHE A 188 -7.41 14.19 -4.95
N ASP A 189 -7.61 13.20 -5.83
CA ASP A 189 -7.90 11.81 -5.46
C ASP A 189 -6.93 10.87 -6.16
N SER A 190 -5.90 10.42 -5.43
CA SER A 190 -4.96 9.41 -5.93
C SER A 190 -5.62 8.07 -6.32
N GLY A 191 -6.85 7.82 -5.87
CA GLY A 191 -7.59 6.59 -6.00
C GLY A 191 -7.25 5.53 -4.96
N THR A 192 -6.36 5.84 -4.03
CA THR A 192 -5.92 4.92 -2.98
C THR A 192 -7.05 4.51 -2.04
N LEU A 193 -7.96 5.44 -1.72
CA LEU A 193 -9.13 5.13 -0.89
C LEU A 193 -10.16 4.27 -1.65
N ALA A 194 -10.36 4.54 -2.95
CA ALA A 194 -11.23 3.74 -3.79
C ALA A 194 -10.69 2.31 -3.95
N LEU A 195 -9.38 2.15 -4.15
CA LEU A 195 -8.71 0.86 -4.14
C LEU A 195 -8.86 0.17 -2.79
N GLY A 196 -8.63 0.88 -1.69
CA GLY A 196 -8.74 0.35 -0.33
C GLY A 196 -10.13 -0.23 -0.06
N ARG A 197 -11.19 0.52 -0.35
CA ARG A 197 -12.59 0.05 -0.20
C ARG A 197 -12.88 -1.17 -1.08
N ALA A 198 -12.39 -1.16 -2.32
CA ALA A 198 -12.58 -2.27 -3.25
C ALA A 198 -11.86 -3.55 -2.75
N LEU A 199 -10.65 -3.40 -2.21
CA LEU A 199 -9.90 -4.48 -1.60
C LEU A 199 -10.55 -4.99 -0.32
N HIS A 200 -11.07 -4.11 0.54
CA HIS A 200 -11.82 -4.50 1.74
C HIS A 200 -13.02 -5.40 1.39
N ALA A 201 -13.82 -4.98 0.41
CA ALA A 201 -14.97 -5.75 -0.06
C ALA A 201 -14.59 -7.14 -0.65
N SER A 202 -13.32 -7.37 -1.00
CA SER A 202 -12.87 -8.66 -1.52
C SER A 202 -12.83 -9.75 -0.44
N TYR A 203 -12.56 -9.39 0.82
CA TYR A 203 -12.43 -10.32 1.95
C TYR A 203 -13.49 -10.15 3.05
N GLU A 204 -14.21 -9.03 3.05
CA GLU A 204 -15.34 -8.79 3.95
C GLU A 204 -16.43 -9.85 3.77
N GLY A 205 -16.98 -10.34 4.88
CA GLY A 205 -18.08 -11.33 4.88
C GLY A 205 -17.66 -12.76 4.50
N VAL A 206 -16.38 -13.02 4.22
CA VAL A 206 -15.86 -14.36 3.96
C VAL A 206 -15.74 -15.14 5.26
N GLN A 207 -16.21 -16.39 5.26
CA GLN A 207 -16.00 -17.31 6.37
C GLN A 207 -14.59 -17.91 6.30
N TRP A 208 -13.68 -17.33 7.07
CA TRP A 208 -12.29 -17.74 7.09
C TRP A 208 -12.05 -18.99 7.95
N PRO A 209 -11.21 -19.95 7.49
CA PRO A 209 -10.78 -21.08 8.31
C PRO A 209 -10.13 -20.61 9.62
N SER A 210 -10.47 -21.27 10.73
CA SER A 210 -9.94 -20.97 12.06
C SER A 210 -8.84 -21.95 12.45
N LEU A 211 -7.77 -21.44 13.08
CA LEU A 211 -6.76 -22.29 13.69
C LEU A 211 -7.33 -22.86 15.01
N ALA A 212 -7.61 -24.17 15.02
CA ALA A 212 -8.27 -24.82 16.15
C ALA A 212 -7.50 -24.69 17.47
N SER A 213 -6.16 -24.72 17.42
CA SER A 213 -5.31 -24.58 18.59
C SER A 213 -5.33 -23.16 19.15
N VAL A 214 -5.94 -22.98 20.32
CA VAL A 214 -5.95 -21.72 21.07
C VAL A 214 -4.52 -21.31 21.47
N GLY A 215 -3.69 -22.27 21.88
CA GLY A 215 -2.31 -22.03 22.29
C GLY A 215 -1.44 -21.52 21.14
N LEU A 216 -1.56 -22.11 19.94
CA LEU A 216 -0.83 -21.64 18.77
C LEU A 216 -1.32 -20.26 18.32
N ARG A 217 -2.63 -19.98 18.37
CA ARG A 217 -3.14 -18.63 18.09
C ARG A 217 -2.52 -17.58 19.01
N ALA A 218 -2.53 -17.83 20.32
CA ALA A 218 -1.92 -16.92 21.29
C ALA A 218 -0.42 -16.73 21.08
N GLN A 219 0.31 -17.77 20.65
CA GLN A 219 1.73 -17.65 20.30
C GLN A 219 1.95 -16.82 19.03
N LEU A 220 1.14 -17.02 17.99
CA LEU A 220 1.19 -16.22 16.76
C LEU A 220 0.87 -14.75 17.06
N ASP A 221 -0.17 -14.47 17.85
CA ASP A 221 -0.52 -13.11 18.29
C ASP A 221 0.64 -12.44 19.04
N ALA A 222 1.24 -13.15 20.00
CA ALA A 222 2.39 -12.66 20.76
C ALA A 222 3.63 -12.40 19.89
N GLN A 223 3.77 -13.13 18.78
CA GLN A 223 4.84 -12.95 17.80
C GLN A 223 4.50 -11.91 16.74
N GLY A 224 3.29 -11.37 16.74
CA GLY A 224 2.85 -10.42 15.74
C GLY A 224 2.62 -11.05 14.36
N MET A 225 2.20 -12.31 14.34
CA MET A 225 1.81 -13.04 13.15
C MET A 225 0.28 -13.17 13.10
N PRO A 226 -0.34 -13.33 11.91
CA PRO A 226 -1.77 -13.60 11.84
C PRO A 226 -2.14 -14.89 12.58
N SER A 227 -3.10 -14.78 13.49
CA SER A 227 -3.69 -15.93 14.21
C SER A 227 -5.11 -16.28 13.74
N THR A 228 -5.68 -15.46 12.86
CA THR A 228 -7.02 -15.63 12.29
C THR A 228 -6.95 -15.61 10.77
N GLY A 229 -7.84 -16.34 10.11
CA GLY A 229 -7.81 -16.40 8.64
C GLY A 229 -8.14 -15.04 8.01
N ALA A 230 -8.99 -14.23 8.67
CA ALA A 230 -9.22 -12.84 8.30
C ALA A 230 -7.93 -12.00 8.41
N GLY A 231 -7.16 -12.15 9.50
CA GLY A 231 -5.87 -11.48 9.67
C GLY A 231 -4.85 -11.87 8.61
N MET A 232 -4.86 -13.13 8.17
CA MET A 232 -4.00 -13.59 7.08
C MET A 232 -4.45 -13.06 5.71
N ALA A 233 -5.76 -13.06 5.41
CA ALA A 233 -6.31 -12.44 4.20
C ALA A 233 -6.01 -10.94 4.13
N ALA A 234 -6.14 -10.25 5.27
CA ALA A 234 -5.80 -8.85 5.46
C ALA A 234 -4.34 -8.55 5.09
N MET A 235 -3.39 -9.46 5.32
CA MET A 235 -2.00 -9.25 4.90
C MET A 235 -1.83 -9.20 3.38
N PHE A 236 -2.49 -10.09 2.64
CA PHE A 236 -2.45 -10.08 1.17
C PHE A 236 -3.04 -8.78 0.62
N VAL A 237 -4.18 -8.38 1.16
CA VAL A 237 -4.85 -7.14 0.80
C VAL A 237 -4.00 -5.92 1.14
N MET A 238 -3.41 -5.89 2.33
CA MET A 238 -2.52 -4.81 2.73
C MET A 238 -1.33 -4.72 1.78
N GLY A 239 -0.74 -5.85 1.36
CA GLY A 239 0.35 -5.91 0.38
C GLY A 239 -0.04 -5.36 -0.99
N ALA A 240 -1.21 -5.75 -1.49
CA ALA A 240 -1.76 -5.21 -2.74
C ALA A 240 -2.04 -3.71 -2.64
N TRP A 241 -2.71 -3.26 -1.58
CA TRP A 241 -2.99 -1.84 -1.34
C TRP A 241 -1.71 -1.03 -1.32
N SER A 242 -0.77 -1.46 -0.48
CA SER A 242 0.59 -0.96 -0.31
C SER A 242 1.31 -0.74 -1.65
N ALA A 243 1.39 -1.76 -2.51
CA ALA A 243 2.07 -1.67 -3.80
C ALA A 243 1.49 -0.58 -4.74
N HIS A 244 0.24 -0.16 -4.52
CA HIS A 244 -0.47 0.78 -5.38
C HIS A 244 -0.92 2.08 -4.68
N ALA A 245 -0.71 2.21 -3.36
CA ALA A 245 -1.26 3.29 -2.54
C ALA A 245 -0.56 4.63 -2.74
N LEU A 246 0.66 4.64 -3.28
CA LEU A 246 1.44 5.86 -3.42
C LEU A 246 1.30 6.48 -4.81
N PRO A 247 0.72 7.70 -4.92
CA PRO A 247 0.72 8.43 -6.18
C PRO A 247 2.15 8.85 -6.56
N ALA A 248 2.41 8.90 -7.86
CA ALA A 248 3.69 9.34 -8.42
C ALA A 248 3.86 10.86 -8.32
N LEU A 249 4.07 11.39 -7.11
CA LEU A 249 4.21 12.84 -6.85
C LEU A 249 5.63 13.38 -7.09
N GLY A 250 6.55 12.55 -7.60
CA GLY A 250 7.96 12.93 -7.78
C GLY A 250 8.16 14.16 -8.67
N ASP A 251 7.40 14.27 -9.77
CA ASP A 251 7.53 15.40 -10.69
C ASP A 251 6.90 16.68 -10.14
N LEU A 252 5.84 16.57 -9.33
CA LEU A 252 5.29 17.68 -8.56
C LEU A 252 6.33 18.23 -7.59
N VAL A 253 6.92 17.36 -6.76
CA VAL A 253 7.95 17.75 -5.78
C VAL A 253 9.14 18.42 -6.46
N ARG A 254 9.55 17.92 -7.63
CA ARG A 254 10.65 18.49 -8.42
C ARG A 254 10.31 19.87 -8.96
N ARG A 255 9.12 20.05 -9.56
CA ARG A 255 8.68 21.34 -10.13
C ARG A 255 8.48 22.39 -9.04
N CYS A 256 7.94 21.98 -7.89
CA CYS A 256 7.62 22.87 -6.77
C CYS A 256 8.76 23.01 -5.75
N SER A 257 9.98 22.64 -6.12
CA SER A 257 11.16 22.89 -5.29
C SER A 257 11.36 24.40 -5.07
N PRO A 258 11.68 24.86 -3.86
CA PRO A 258 11.93 26.28 -3.57
C PRO A 258 13.08 26.87 -4.41
N THR A 259 14.02 26.02 -4.84
CA THR A 259 15.14 26.42 -5.69
C THR A 259 14.74 26.65 -7.15
N VAL A 260 13.57 26.16 -7.56
CA VAL A 260 13.06 26.21 -8.94
C VAL A 260 11.89 27.19 -9.06
N ALA A 261 11.09 27.35 -7.99
CA ALA A 261 9.86 28.13 -8.01
C ALA A 261 10.11 29.64 -8.16
N THR A 262 9.74 30.20 -9.31
CA THR A 262 9.53 31.65 -9.47
C THR A 262 8.30 32.10 -8.67
N PRO A 263 8.09 33.41 -8.43
CA PRO A 263 6.89 33.87 -7.71
C PRO A 263 5.56 33.40 -8.33
N ALA A 264 5.45 33.39 -9.66
CA ALA A 264 4.25 32.90 -10.35
C ALA A 264 4.09 31.38 -10.18
N LEU A 265 5.16 30.62 -10.37
CA LEU A 265 5.14 29.16 -10.20
C LEU A 265 4.89 28.76 -8.74
N ARG A 266 5.29 29.58 -7.77
CA ARG A 266 5.01 29.36 -6.35
C ARG A 266 3.51 29.32 -6.08
N ASP A 267 2.76 30.28 -6.60
CA ASP A 267 1.31 30.37 -6.35
C ASP A 267 0.57 29.21 -7.03
N GLU A 268 0.97 28.83 -8.24
CA GLU A 268 0.50 27.61 -8.93
C GLU A 268 0.80 26.34 -8.13
N CYS A 269 2.03 26.19 -7.65
CA CYS A 269 2.44 25.07 -6.82
C CYS A 269 1.63 24.99 -5.51
N MET A 270 1.36 26.13 -4.88
CA MET A 270 0.54 26.18 -3.68
C MET A 270 -0.91 25.72 -3.95
N ALA A 271 -1.48 26.02 -5.10
CA ALA A 271 -2.81 25.52 -5.47
C ALA A 271 -2.85 23.99 -5.52
N VAL A 272 -1.91 23.37 -6.24
CA VAL A 272 -1.84 21.91 -6.36
C VAL A 272 -1.48 21.24 -5.03
N LEU A 273 -0.49 21.77 -4.30
CA LEU A 273 -0.05 21.22 -3.02
C LEU A 273 -1.11 21.33 -1.93
N ASN A 274 -1.98 22.34 -1.98
CA ASN A 274 -3.13 22.43 -1.08
C ASN A 274 -4.09 21.25 -1.29
N ASN A 275 -4.43 20.91 -2.55
CA ASN A 275 -5.28 19.76 -2.84
C ASN A 275 -4.62 18.45 -2.35
N VAL A 276 -3.32 18.28 -2.64
CA VAL A 276 -2.53 17.13 -2.15
C VAL A 276 -2.49 17.04 -0.62
N ALA A 277 -2.36 18.18 0.07
CA ALA A 277 -2.31 18.21 1.54
C ALA A 277 -3.63 17.81 2.20
N ASN A 278 -4.74 17.98 1.47
CA ASN A 278 -6.09 17.62 1.89
C ASN A 278 -6.48 16.17 1.51
N ASP A 279 -5.69 15.48 0.68
CA ASP A 279 -5.83 14.03 0.48
C ASP A 279 -5.20 13.28 1.66
N GLU A 280 -6.09 12.86 2.57
CA GLU A 280 -5.77 12.11 3.78
C GLU A 280 -5.81 10.58 3.59
N SER A 281 -5.98 10.09 2.35
CA SER A 281 -6.01 8.66 2.06
C SER A 281 -4.72 7.95 2.48
N THR A 282 -3.58 8.63 2.40
CA THR A 282 -2.28 8.17 2.90
C THR A 282 -1.55 9.25 3.69
N MET A 283 -0.82 8.84 4.72
CA MET A 283 0.03 9.72 5.52
C MET A 283 1.13 10.37 4.66
N VAL A 284 1.68 9.63 3.70
CA VAL A 284 2.73 10.12 2.80
C VAL A 284 2.22 11.27 1.92
N THR A 285 1.05 11.12 1.30
CA THR A 285 0.46 12.15 0.42
C THR A 285 0.16 13.43 1.20
N ALA A 286 -0.55 13.31 2.34
CA ALA A 286 -0.84 14.44 3.21
C ALA A 286 0.44 15.15 3.69
N MET A 287 1.49 14.39 4.02
CA MET A 287 2.78 14.94 4.45
C MET A 287 3.51 15.70 3.33
N ILE A 288 3.50 15.17 2.11
CA ILE A 288 4.11 15.83 0.94
C ILE A 288 3.44 17.18 0.68
N GLY A 289 2.11 17.19 0.58
CA GLY A 289 1.34 18.42 0.36
C GLY A 289 1.58 19.44 1.48
N ALA A 290 1.43 19.02 2.74
CA ALA A 290 1.58 19.92 3.90
C ALA A 290 3.00 20.51 4.01
N ARG A 291 4.05 19.73 3.73
CA ARG A 291 5.43 20.24 3.71
C ARG A 291 5.65 21.24 2.58
N GLY A 292 5.19 20.92 1.38
CA GLY A 292 5.26 21.84 0.24
C GLY A 292 4.57 23.17 0.56
N MET A 293 3.36 23.12 1.13
CA MET A 293 2.64 24.30 1.58
C MET A 293 3.40 25.07 2.67
N ALA A 294 3.94 24.38 3.69
CA ALA A 294 4.71 25.02 4.75
C ALA A 294 5.98 25.72 4.25
N THR A 295 6.60 25.19 3.19
CA THR A 295 7.82 25.77 2.59
C THR A 295 7.53 26.95 1.66
N LEU A 296 6.44 26.89 0.89
CA LEU A 296 6.13 27.92 -0.11
C LEU A 296 5.25 29.07 0.45
N SER A 297 4.48 28.82 1.52
CA SER A 297 3.65 29.85 2.14
C SER A 297 4.47 30.87 2.93
N SER A 298 3.85 32.00 3.29
CA SER A 298 4.44 33.00 4.19
C SER A 298 3.45 33.43 5.27
N GLY A 299 3.94 34.16 6.30
CA GLY A 299 3.10 34.70 7.37
C GLY A 299 2.26 33.66 8.11
N ALA A 300 0.98 33.99 8.35
CA ALA A 300 0.06 33.13 9.10
C ALA A 300 -0.22 31.78 8.40
N ASP A 301 -0.21 31.74 7.07
CA ASP A 301 -0.41 30.50 6.31
C ASP A 301 0.75 29.53 6.51
N ALA A 302 2.00 30.03 6.51
CA ALA A 302 3.16 29.20 6.82
C ALA A 302 3.06 28.59 8.22
N THR A 303 2.64 29.38 9.22
CA THR A 303 2.43 28.88 10.59
C THR A 303 1.34 27.82 10.66
N ARG A 304 0.21 28.01 9.95
CA ARG A 304 -0.87 27.01 9.87
C ARG A 304 -0.35 25.69 9.28
N TRP A 305 0.38 25.75 8.17
CA TRP A 305 0.89 24.55 7.50
C TRP A 305 2.01 23.87 8.28
N GLN A 306 2.85 24.61 9.00
CA GLN A 306 3.82 24.03 9.93
C GLN A 306 3.14 23.29 11.10
N ALA A 307 2.06 23.85 11.66
CA ALA A 307 1.27 23.17 12.67
C ALA A 307 0.66 21.87 12.12
N ARG A 308 0.18 21.89 10.87
CA ARG A 308 -0.31 20.70 10.18
C ARG A 308 0.77 19.63 9.97
N VAL A 309 1.97 20.02 9.52
CA VAL A 309 3.10 19.07 9.41
C VAL A 309 3.42 18.44 10.76
N ARG A 310 3.43 19.23 11.84
CA ARG A 310 3.67 18.76 13.20
C ARG A 310 2.58 17.78 13.68
N GLU A 311 1.31 18.03 13.36
CA GLU A 311 0.20 17.10 13.62
C GLU A 311 0.45 15.76 12.93
N LEU A 312 0.73 15.76 11.61
CA LEU A 312 0.95 14.53 10.86
C LEU A 312 2.17 13.74 11.37
N GLN A 313 3.26 14.43 11.74
CA GLN A 313 4.43 13.79 12.34
C GLN A 313 4.13 13.19 13.72
N TRP A 314 3.26 13.83 14.50
CA TRP A 314 2.80 13.30 15.78
C TRP A 314 1.97 12.03 15.61
N LEU A 315 1.03 12.03 14.66
CA LEU A 315 0.25 10.85 14.32
C LEU A 315 1.18 9.70 13.91
N GLN A 316 2.13 9.95 13.01
CA GLN A 316 3.12 8.96 12.60
C GLN A 316 3.97 8.45 13.78
N HIS A 317 4.40 9.32 14.69
CA HIS A 317 5.12 8.93 15.91
C HIS A 317 4.27 8.02 16.82
N GLN A 318 2.99 8.35 16.99
CA GLN A 318 2.06 7.55 17.78
C GLN A 318 1.77 6.20 17.14
N GLN A 319 1.68 6.13 15.82
CA GLN A 319 1.57 4.88 15.08
C GLN A 319 2.74 3.95 15.44
N TYR A 320 3.99 4.42 15.38
CA TYR A 320 5.14 3.58 15.73
C TYR A 320 5.17 3.14 17.20
N ARG A 321 4.72 3.99 18.14
CA ARG A 321 4.72 3.67 19.57
C ARG A 321 3.63 2.69 19.99
N THR A 322 2.48 2.75 19.33
CA THR A 322 1.27 2.01 19.73
C THR A 322 0.98 0.81 18.83
N ALA A 323 1.82 0.57 17.82
CA ALA A 323 1.63 -0.47 16.84
C ALA A 323 1.86 -1.88 17.39
N THR A 324 0.88 -2.40 18.13
CA THR A 324 0.65 -3.85 18.30
C THR A 324 0.11 -4.45 17.01
N VAL A 325 0.36 -5.73 16.76
CA VAL A 325 -0.04 -6.39 15.50
C VAL A 325 -1.55 -6.56 15.39
N ASP A 326 -2.25 -6.96 16.45
CA ASP A 326 -3.72 -6.99 16.47
C ASP A 326 -4.32 -5.60 16.25
N GLY A 327 -3.65 -4.57 16.78
CA GLY A 327 -4.00 -3.19 16.53
C GLY A 327 -3.78 -2.78 15.07
N ARG A 328 -2.87 -3.42 14.31
CA ARG A 328 -2.64 -3.16 12.88
C ARG A 328 -3.68 -3.86 12.01
N ALA A 329 -4.03 -5.12 12.30
CA ALA A 329 -5.06 -5.85 11.57
C ALA A 329 -6.45 -5.22 11.77
N ASN A 330 -6.84 -4.91 13.02
CA ASN A 330 -8.11 -4.21 13.31
C ASN A 330 -8.12 -2.74 12.84
N ALA A 331 -6.94 -2.16 12.56
CA ALA A 331 -6.86 -0.84 11.94
C ALA A 331 -6.91 -0.90 10.42
N LEU A 332 -6.66 -2.05 9.79
CA LEU A 332 -6.61 -2.17 8.33
C LEU A 332 -7.97 -1.82 7.72
N ASP A 333 -9.08 -2.32 8.26
CA ASP A 333 -10.41 -2.02 7.74
C ASP A 333 -10.68 -0.51 7.70
N ALA A 334 -10.33 0.19 8.79
CA ALA A 334 -10.45 1.64 8.86
C ALA A 334 -9.50 2.35 7.88
N VAL A 335 -8.26 1.89 7.75
CA VAL A 335 -7.29 2.44 6.77
C VAL A 335 -7.81 2.28 5.34
N LEU A 336 -8.29 1.10 4.99
CA LEU A 336 -8.81 0.80 3.65
C LEU A 336 -10.10 1.57 3.32
N THR A 337 -10.97 1.80 4.30
CA THR A 337 -12.29 2.39 4.08
C THR A 337 -12.36 3.90 4.31
N GLN A 338 -11.49 4.43 5.17
CA GLN A 338 -11.48 5.85 5.59
C GLN A 338 -10.20 6.58 5.19
N GLY A 339 -9.08 5.88 4.97
CA GLY A 339 -7.75 6.46 4.75
C GLY A 339 -6.86 6.39 5.98
N GLU A 340 -5.54 6.42 5.79
CA GLU A 340 -4.57 6.25 6.87
C GLU A 340 -4.69 7.30 7.98
N VAL A 341 -4.77 8.58 7.60
CA VAL A 341 -4.76 9.69 8.57
C VAL A 341 -6.02 9.70 9.44
N PRO A 342 -7.26 9.67 8.91
CA PRO A 342 -8.46 9.63 9.73
C PRO A 342 -8.57 8.34 10.55
N ALA A 343 -8.17 7.18 9.99
CA ALA A 343 -8.15 5.91 10.72
C ALA A 343 -7.22 5.98 11.95
N LEU A 344 -6.05 6.59 11.79
CA LEU A 344 -5.08 6.78 12.87
C LEU A 344 -5.61 7.75 13.94
N ARG A 345 -6.20 8.89 13.56
CA ARG A 345 -6.85 9.80 14.52
C ARG A 345 -7.93 9.08 15.32
N ALA A 346 -8.84 8.37 14.64
CA ALA A 346 -9.93 7.66 15.28
C ALA A 346 -9.42 6.57 16.23
N ARG A 347 -8.34 5.85 15.86
CA ARG A 347 -7.69 4.88 16.73
C ARG A 347 -7.16 5.53 18.00
N LEU A 348 -6.40 6.62 17.89
CA LEU A 348 -5.83 7.31 19.05
C LEU A 348 -6.93 7.83 19.99
N GLN A 349 -8.00 8.40 19.43
CA GLN A 349 -9.18 8.83 20.19
C GLN A 349 -9.81 7.68 20.98
N ARG A 350 -10.04 6.52 20.35
CA ARG A 350 -10.58 5.33 21.03
C ARG A 350 -9.67 4.80 22.13
N GLN A 351 -8.37 5.02 22.02
CA GLN A 351 -7.38 4.62 23.03
C GLN A 351 -7.18 5.67 24.12
N GLY A 352 -7.90 6.80 24.08
CA GLY A 352 -7.70 7.91 25.02
C GLY A 352 -6.36 8.63 24.85
N LEU A 353 -5.70 8.45 23.70
CA LEU A 353 -4.43 9.09 23.38
C LEU A 353 -4.66 10.42 22.65
N ALA A 354 -3.76 11.38 22.88
CA ALA A 354 -3.84 12.68 22.24
C ALA A 354 -3.64 12.57 20.72
N VAL A 355 -4.57 13.13 19.95
CA VAL A 355 -4.45 13.25 18.48
C VAL A 355 -3.63 14.44 18.03
N GLN A 356 -3.44 15.42 18.92
CA GLN A 356 -2.63 16.60 18.67
C GLN A 356 -1.30 16.50 19.44
N PRO A 357 -0.20 17.03 18.87
CA PRO A 357 1.08 17.08 19.56
C PRO A 357 1.00 17.96 20.82
N PRO A 358 1.52 17.50 21.97
CA PRO A 358 1.66 18.34 23.16
C PRO A 358 2.46 19.61 22.87
N ALA A 359 2.19 20.69 23.62
CA ALA A 359 2.96 21.93 23.53
C ALA A 359 4.47 21.65 23.70
N GLY A 360 5.29 22.18 22.80
CA GLY A 360 6.75 21.95 22.82
C GLY A 360 7.22 20.61 22.23
N TRP A 361 6.32 19.70 21.85
CA TRP A 361 6.72 18.47 21.16
C TRP A 361 7.36 18.77 19.80
N GLN A 362 8.55 18.20 19.56
CA GLN A 362 9.24 18.23 18.28
C GLN A 362 9.52 16.80 17.78
N PRO A 363 9.50 16.57 16.46
CA PRO A 363 9.88 15.28 15.88
C PRO A 363 11.32 14.90 16.24
N GLY A 364 11.53 13.65 16.68
CA GLY A 364 12.88 13.14 17.01
C GLY A 364 13.44 13.54 18.38
N ALA A 365 12.77 14.42 19.12
CA ALA A 365 13.12 14.68 20.51
C ALA A 365 12.78 13.43 21.38
N PRO A 366 13.61 13.07 22.38
CA PRO A 366 13.23 12.06 23.37
C PRO A 366 11.92 12.50 24.03
N SER A 367 10.87 11.67 23.94
CA SER A 367 9.57 12.05 24.47
C SER A 367 9.66 12.23 25.99
N GLN A 368 9.64 13.47 26.48
CA GLN A 368 9.29 13.72 27.87
C GLN A 368 7.83 13.34 28.04
N GLN A 369 7.59 12.32 28.86
CA GLN A 369 6.27 11.74 29.10
C GLN A 369 5.35 12.80 29.71
N ALA A 370 4.26 13.14 29.03
CA ALA A 370 3.04 13.56 29.70
C ALA A 370 2.23 12.28 29.98
N ARG A 371 2.14 11.90 31.25
CA ARG A 371 1.19 10.88 31.74
C ARG A 371 -0.21 11.46 31.76
#